data_AF-A0A8H6FI58-F1
#
_entry.id   AF-A0A8H6FI58-F1
#
_cell.length_a   1.000
_cell.length_b   1.000
_cell.length_c   1.000
_cell.angle_alpha   90.00
_cell.angle_beta   90.00
_cell.angle_gamma   90.00
#
_symmetry.space_group_name_H-M   'P 1'
#
loop_
_entity.id
_entity.type
_entity.pdbx_description
1 polymer ?
#
loop_
_entity_poly.entity_id
_entity_poly.type
_entity_poly.pdbx_seq_one_letter_code
_entity_poly.pdbx_strand_id
1 'polypeptide(L)'
;MTVPMAGTPAIADTVHFPPDILPGPDAPPVTLLPVEYDDYAVSGYREFCNLRAEGVIPEAATLVEPAWRATVEPMYEESLLAALGRIQDHIPAGDLAVQWDVAQELAYLEDVASRPAWFTPVKDGILRLAAAVDEGVALGFHLCYGDLGHRHFVEPTDTAVLVEVGNASLKGATRPVDWIHLPVSKSRADVAYFAPLKQLELGTTEFYLGYPHPEDEEGTRERVKAASEFVGTFGLATECGLGRSSQAELDSILRVAKSVTGPKI
;
A
#
# COMPACT_ATOMS: atom_id res chain seq x y z
N MET A 1 18.81 61.56 11.86
CA MET A 1 17.74 61.60 10.86
C MET A 1 17.94 60.39 9.95
N THR A 2 16.99 59.43 10.00
CA THR A 2 16.61 58.42 8.97
C THR A 2 17.64 57.44 8.36
N VAL A 3 17.20 56.17 8.32
CA VAL A 3 17.81 54.95 7.74
C VAL A 3 17.62 54.89 6.20
N PRO A 4 18.46 54.14 5.45
CA PRO A 4 17.92 53.03 4.61
C PRO A 4 18.79 51.74 4.68
N MET A 5 18.20 50.58 4.98
CA MET A 5 17.69 49.53 4.05
C MET A 5 18.78 48.89 3.18
N ALA A 6 19.21 47.68 3.57
CA ALA A 6 20.03 46.80 2.75
C ALA A 6 19.16 46.08 1.71
N GLY A 7 19.59 46.15 0.45
CA GLY A 7 18.92 45.57 -0.70
C GLY A 7 19.09 44.06 -0.81
N THR A 8 18.11 43.46 -1.49
CA THR A 8 18.10 42.10 -2.02
C THR A 8 19.24 41.91 -3.04
N PRO A 9 19.95 40.77 -3.05
CA PRO A 9 20.68 40.34 -4.24
C PRO A 9 19.89 39.30 -5.03
N ALA A 10 19.94 39.52 -6.33
CA ALA A 10 19.37 38.78 -7.45
C ALA A 10 19.59 37.26 -7.45
N ILE A 11 18.58 36.59 -8.01
CA ILE A 11 18.69 35.28 -8.64
C ILE A 11 19.51 35.48 -9.92
N ALA A 12 20.70 34.88 -9.99
CA ALA A 12 21.47 34.81 -11.22
C ALA A 12 21.99 33.37 -11.42
N ASP A 13 21.62 32.83 -12.58
CA ASP A 13 22.34 31.85 -13.37
C ASP A 13 22.32 30.38 -12.91
N THR A 14 21.29 29.71 -13.41
CA THR A 14 21.25 28.34 -13.95
C THR A 14 22.64 27.71 -14.16
N VAL A 15 22.97 26.68 -13.37
CA VAL A 15 24.07 25.78 -13.72
C VAL A 15 23.53 24.66 -14.58
N HIS A 16 23.80 24.76 -15.88
CA HIS A 16 23.80 23.62 -16.80
C HIS A 16 24.80 22.59 -16.27
N PHE A 17 24.37 21.35 -16.05
CA PHE A 17 25.29 20.22 -15.90
C PHE A 17 25.62 19.69 -17.30
N PRO A 18 26.83 19.94 -17.86
CA PRO A 18 27.29 19.17 -18.99
C PRO A 18 27.57 17.73 -18.53
N PRO A 19 27.39 16.71 -19.38
CA PRO A 19 27.48 15.31 -19.00
C PRO A 19 28.93 14.82 -19.02
N ASP A 20 29.89 15.52 -18.38
CA ASP A 20 31.29 15.10 -18.43
C ASP A 20 32.06 15.41 -17.13
N ILE A 21 32.57 14.32 -16.54
CA ILE A 21 33.74 14.20 -15.65
C ILE A 21 33.49 14.42 -14.14
N LEU A 22 33.33 13.32 -13.40
CA LEU A 22 33.74 13.27 -11.99
C LEU A 22 35.23 13.59 -11.90
N PRO A 23 35.69 14.42 -10.94
CA PRO A 23 37.09 14.77 -10.83
C PRO A 23 37.98 13.52 -10.75
N GLY A 24 38.99 13.46 -11.62
CA GLY A 24 40.07 12.48 -11.51
C GLY A 24 40.89 12.69 -10.22
N PRO A 25 41.79 11.74 -9.89
CA PRO A 25 42.50 11.67 -8.60
C PRO A 25 43.35 12.89 -8.22
N ASP A 26 43.49 13.89 -9.10
CA ASP A 26 44.29 15.11 -8.90
C ASP A 26 43.44 16.41 -8.72
N ALA A 27 42.13 16.31 -8.50
CA ALA A 27 41.30 17.51 -8.26
C ALA A 27 41.52 18.12 -6.86
N PRO A 28 41.42 19.46 -6.70
CA PRO A 28 41.49 20.09 -5.37
C PRO A 28 40.37 19.57 -4.47
N PRO A 29 40.57 19.50 -3.14
CA PRO A 29 39.59 18.95 -2.22
C PRO A 29 38.27 19.71 -2.32
N VAL A 30 37.21 19.01 -2.73
CA VAL A 30 35.84 19.54 -2.73
C VAL A 30 35.27 19.35 -1.34
N THR A 31 34.79 20.43 -0.74
CA THR A 31 34.02 20.35 0.50
C THR A 31 32.54 20.29 0.12
N LEU A 32 31.86 19.20 0.46
CA LEU A 32 30.41 19.14 0.33
C LEU A 32 29.82 20.18 1.30
N LEU A 33 28.95 21.05 0.79
CA LEU A 33 28.16 21.90 1.67
C LEU A 33 27.22 21.02 2.52
N PRO A 34 26.84 21.48 3.73
CA PRO A 34 25.84 20.78 4.53
C PRO A 34 24.60 20.50 3.68
N VAL A 35 24.11 19.26 3.74
CA VAL A 35 22.91 18.83 3.00
C VAL A 35 21.61 19.30 3.69
N GLU A 36 21.74 19.92 4.87
CA GLU A 36 20.70 20.59 5.68
C GLU A 36 19.49 19.73 6.08
N TYR A 37 19.42 18.46 5.66
CA TYR A 37 18.34 17.52 6.01
C TYR A 37 18.12 17.39 7.52
N ASP A 38 19.19 17.46 8.31
CA ASP A 38 19.17 17.44 9.76
C ASP A 38 18.55 18.72 10.35
N ASP A 39 18.87 19.88 9.83
CA ASP A 39 18.30 21.17 10.27
C ASP A 39 16.79 21.26 9.97
N TYR A 40 16.35 20.78 8.81
CA TYR A 40 14.92 20.71 8.46
C TYR A 40 14.17 19.67 9.31
N ALA A 41 14.76 18.52 9.60
CA ALA A 41 14.16 17.51 10.47
C ALA A 41 14.03 18.01 11.92
N VAL A 42 15.05 18.70 12.44
CA VAL A 42 15.05 19.25 13.81
C VAL A 42 14.05 20.40 13.96
N SER A 43 13.97 21.30 12.98
CA SER A 43 13.02 22.41 13.00
C SER A 43 11.57 21.93 12.85
N GLY A 44 11.31 21.00 11.91
CA GLY A 44 9.98 20.41 11.72
C GLY A 44 9.48 19.64 12.94
N TYR A 45 10.34 18.91 13.65
CA TYR A 45 9.97 18.19 14.87
C TYR A 45 9.57 19.12 16.02
N ARG A 46 10.22 20.29 16.14
CA ARG A 46 9.86 21.29 17.15
C ARG A 46 8.48 21.88 16.87
N GLU A 47 8.19 22.21 15.62
CA GLU A 47 6.89 22.74 15.22
C GLU A 47 5.77 21.74 15.48
N PHE A 48 5.99 20.47 15.12
CA PHE A 48 5.09 19.37 15.45
C PHE A 48 4.81 19.25 16.96
N CYS A 49 5.83 19.37 17.80
CA CYS A 49 5.66 19.32 19.25
C CYS A 49 4.85 20.51 19.80
N ASN A 50 5.07 21.71 19.26
CA ASN A 50 4.35 22.92 19.65
C ASN A 50 2.87 22.80 19.30
N LEU A 51 2.56 22.43 18.06
CA LEU A 51 1.19 22.25 17.59
C LEU A 51 0.45 21.16 18.40
N ARG A 52 1.15 20.10 18.81
CA ARG A 52 0.59 19.06 19.70
C ARG A 52 0.33 19.58 21.11
N ALA A 53 1.25 20.36 21.68
CA ALA A 53 1.12 20.92 23.02
C ALA A 53 0.01 21.98 23.10
N GLU A 54 -0.21 22.72 22.02
CA GLU A 54 -1.29 23.70 21.87
C GLU A 54 -2.66 23.06 21.57
N GLY A 55 -2.71 21.74 21.37
CA GLY A 55 -3.93 21.01 21.01
C GLY A 55 -4.43 21.29 19.58
N VAL A 56 -3.61 21.94 18.75
CA VAL A 56 -3.91 22.25 17.35
C VAL A 56 -3.89 20.99 16.49
N ILE A 57 -2.99 20.05 16.80
CA ILE A 57 -2.95 18.73 16.18
C ILE A 57 -3.04 17.64 17.26
N PRO A 58 -3.77 16.54 17.01
CA PRO A 58 -3.83 15.41 17.95
C PRO A 58 -2.46 14.72 18.06
N GLU A 59 -2.28 13.90 19.10
CA GLU A 59 -1.18 12.92 19.16
C GLU A 59 -1.27 12.01 17.94
N ALA A 60 -0.43 12.31 16.94
CA ALA A 60 -0.22 11.59 15.68
C ALA A 60 -1.33 10.62 15.26
N ALA A 61 -2.07 11.01 14.23
CA ALA A 61 -2.64 10.06 13.29
C ALA A 61 -2.48 10.61 11.88
N THR A 62 -2.05 9.77 10.95
CA THR A 62 -2.15 9.99 9.49
C THR A 62 -3.62 9.90 9.10
N LEU A 63 -4.44 10.82 9.62
CA LEU A 63 -5.87 10.87 9.37
C LEU A 63 -6.20 12.32 9.04
N VAL A 64 -6.58 12.55 7.79
CA VAL A 64 -7.18 13.82 7.40
C VAL A 64 -8.47 13.97 8.20
N GLU A 65 -8.59 15.08 8.93
CA GLU A 65 -9.77 15.43 9.72
C GLU A 65 -11.03 15.35 8.84
N PRO A 66 -12.16 14.77 9.32
CA PRO A 66 -13.33 14.48 8.47
C PRO A 66 -13.80 15.64 7.58
N ALA A 67 -13.77 16.86 8.09
CA ALA A 67 -14.18 18.06 7.36
C ALA A 67 -13.31 18.38 6.12
N TRP A 68 -12.07 17.90 6.09
CA TRP A 68 -11.10 18.19 5.04
C TRP A 68 -10.96 17.06 4.01
N ARG A 69 -11.52 15.87 4.29
CA ARG A 69 -11.30 14.67 3.46
C ARG A 69 -11.74 14.84 2.02
N ALA A 70 -12.92 15.41 1.79
CA ALA A 70 -13.43 15.66 0.44
C ALA A 70 -12.61 16.70 -0.35
N THR A 71 -11.89 17.58 0.35
CA THR A 71 -11.01 18.57 -0.27
C THR A 71 -9.62 18.00 -0.55
N VAL A 72 -9.07 17.22 0.38
CA VAL A 72 -7.70 16.70 0.32
C VAL A 72 -7.59 15.46 -0.57
N GLU A 73 -8.60 14.59 -0.58
CA GLU A 73 -8.55 13.33 -1.33
C GLU A 73 -8.27 13.52 -2.83
N PRO A 74 -8.91 14.45 -3.56
CA PRO A 74 -8.60 14.66 -4.97
C PRO A 74 -7.15 15.16 -5.20
N MET A 75 -6.64 16.01 -4.30
CA MET A 75 -5.26 16.53 -4.39
C MET A 75 -4.23 15.42 -4.11
N TYR A 76 -4.55 14.55 -3.16
CA TYR A 76 -3.73 13.38 -2.84
C TYR A 76 -3.74 12.38 -3.99
N GLU A 77 -4.91 12.08 -4.56
CA GLU A 77 -5.06 11.22 -5.74
C GLU A 77 -4.25 11.77 -6.93
N GLU A 78 -4.40 13.05 -7.27
CA GLU A 78 -3.63 13.68 -8.35
C GLU A 78 -2.12 13.52 -8.13
N SER A 79 -1.65 13.76 -6.90
CA SER A 79 -0.23 13.61 -6.54
C SER A 79 0.24 12.16 -6.62
N LEU A 80 -0.59 11.21 -6.19
CA LEU A 80 -0.32 9.77 -6.25
C LEU A 80 -0.25 9.29 -7.70
N LEU A 81 -1.19 9.71 -8.54
CA LEU A 81 -1.23 9.36 -9.96
C LEU A 81 -0.08 10.00 -10.75
N ALA A 82 0.32 11.23 -10.41
CA ALA A 82 1.52 11.84 -10.98
C ALA A 82 2.80 11.09 -10.59
N ALA A 83 2.86 10.54 -9.37
CA ALA A 83 3.98 9.70 -8.95
C ALA A 83 3.97 8.36 -9.70
N LEU A 84 2.82 7.71 -9.85
CA LEU A 84 2.67 6.50 -10.66
C LEU A 84 3.11 6.73 -12.11
N GLY A 85 2.64 7.81 -12.75
CA GLY A 85 3.04 8.15 -14.12
C GLY A 85 4.56 8.25 -14.26
N ARG A 86 5.24 8.96 -13.34
CA ARG A 86 6.71 9.02 -13.33
C ARG A 86 7.38 7.65 -13.20
N ILE A 87 6.81 6.73 -12.41
CA ILE A 87 7.36 5.37 -12.27
C ILE A 87 7.23 4.63 -13.60
N GLN A 88 6.06 4.69 -14.24
CA GLN A 88 5.79 4.01 -15.51
C GLN A 88 6.61 4.58 -16.68
N ASP A 89 6.90 5.88 -16.65
CA ASP A 89 7.77 6.54 -17.65
C ASP A 89 9.22 6.05 -17.60
N HIS A 90 9.69 5.56 -16.45
CA HIS A 90 11.10 5.23 -16.21
C HIS A 90 11.39 3.73 -16.06
N ILE A 91 10.36 2.91 -15.81
CA ILE A 91 10.51 1.46 -15.65
C ILE A 91 9.78 0.77 -16.81
N PRO A 92 10.46 -0.07 -17.61
CA PRO A 92 9.81 -0.83 -18.67
C PRO A 92 8.61 -1.62 -18.14
N ALA A 93 7.51 -1.64 -18.89
CA ALA A 93 6.25 -2.23 -18.43
C ALA A 93 6.39 -3.71 -17.99
N GLY A 94 7.20 -4.50 -18.70
CA GLY A 94 7.48 -5.90 -18.35
C GLY A 94 8.29 -6.10 -17.07
N ASP A 95 8.93 -5.05 -16.55
CA ASP A 95 9.71 -5.06 -15.31
C ASP A 95 8.96 -4.41 -14.14
N LEU A 96 7.72 -3.93 -14.36
CA LEU A 96 6.92 -3.22 -13.37
C LEU A 96 5.65 -3.98 -12.99
N ALA A 97 5.42 -4.07 -11.69
CA ALA A 97 4.19 -4.55 -11.07
C ALA A 97 3.66 -3.49 -10.11
N VAL A 98 2.37 -3.16 -10.23
CA VAL A 98 1.67 -2.20 -9.38
C VAL A 98 0.61 -2.93 -8.57
N GLN A 99 0.59 -2.69 -7.26
CA GLN A 99 -0.45 -3.21 -6.39
C GLN A 99 -1.17 -2.07 -5.68
N TRP A 100 -2.50 -2.08 -5.72
CA TRP A 100 -3.33 -1.17 -4.93
C TRP A 100 -3.85 -1.87 -3.67
N ASP A 101 -3.64 -1.25 -2.51
CA ASP A 101 -4.13 -1.72 -1.23
C ASP A 101 -5.54 -1.16 -0.97
N VAL A 102 -6.52 -2.05 -0.80
CA VAL A 102 -7.96 -1.74 -0.73
C VAL A 102 -8.46 -1.92 0.71
N ALA A 103 -7.81 -1.23 1.65
CA ALA A 103 -8.13 -1.34 3.08
C ALA A 103 -9.26 -0.41 3.51
N GLN A 104 -9.26 0.81 2.99
CA GLN A 104 -10.19 1.86 3.43
C GLN A 104 -11.60 1.62 2.88
N GLU A 105 -11.71 1.05 1.68
CA GLU A 105 -12.95 0.66 1.03
C GLU A 105 -13.65 -0.46 1.81
N LEU A 106 -12.89 -1.47 2.25
CA LEU A 106 -13.41 -2.53 3.12
C LEU A 106 -13.89 -1.97 4.46
N ALA A 107 -13.15 -1.03 5.04
CA ALA A 107 -13.60 -0.37 6.27
C ALA A 107 -14.95 0.37 6.12
N TYR A 108 -15.25 0.91 4.93
CA TYR A 108 -16.57 1.52 4.69
C TYR A 108 -17.66 0.48 4.44
N LEU A 109 -17.36 -0.58 3.68
CA LEU A 109 -18.35 -1.61 3.34
C LEU A 109 -18.75 -2.45 4.56
N GLU A 110 -17.85 -2.62 5.52
CA GLU A 110 -18.09 -3.29 6.80
C GLU A 110 -18.65 -2.35 7.88
N ASP A 111 -18.99 -1.11 7.54
CA ASP A 111 -19.53 -0.08 8.44
C ASP A 111 -18.70 0.12 9.72
N VAL A 112 -17.37 0.07 9.59
CA VAL A 112 -16.45 0.07 10.73
C VAL A 112 -16.52 1.42 11.46
N ALA A 113 -16.89 1.36 12.74
CA ALA A 113 -17.09 2.52 13.61
C ALA A 113 -18.06 3.56 13.04
N SER A 114 -19.04 3.13 12.21
CA SER A 114 -20.03 4.01 11.57
C SER A 114 -19.39 5.19 10.85
N ARG A 115 -18.26 4.93 10.16
CA ARG A 115 -17.54 5.95 9.38
C ARG A 115 -18.19 6.04 8.00
N PRO A 116 -19.01 7.07 7.71
CA PRO A 116 -19.58 7.20 6.38
C PRO A 116 -18.44 7.39 5.37
N ALA A 117 -18.51 6.66 4.26
CA ALA A 117 -17.66 6.96 3.12
C ALA A 117 -17.90 8.42 2.70
N TRP A 118 -16.83 9.17 2.54
CA TRP A 118 -16.89 10.57 2.08
C TRP A 118 -16.80 10.68 0.55
N PHE A 119 -16.67 9.54 -0.14
CA PHE A 119 -16.79 9.40 -1.59
C PHE A 119 -17.72 8.22 -1.90
N THR A 120 -18.48 8.35 -2.99
CA THR A 120 -19.41 7.33 -3.45
C THR A 120 -19.52 7.38 -4.97
N PRO A 121 -19.67 6.24 -5.66
CA PRO A 121 -19.56 4.86 -5.14
C PRO A 121 -18.13 4.52 -4.68
N VAL A 122 -17.99 3.85 -3.54
CA VAL A 122 -16.67 3.47 -2.97
C VAL A 122 -15.84 2.64 -3.97
N LYS A 123 -16.52 1.73 -4.69
CA LYS A 123 -15.89 0.82 -5.66
C LYS A 123 -15.37 1.55 -6.91
N ASP A 124 -15.90 2.72 -7.25
CA ASP A 124 -15.47 3.49 -8.42
C ASP A 124 -14.04 4.03 -8.23
N GLY A 125 -13.63 4.31 -6.99
CA GLY A 125 -12.24 4.66 -6.67
C GLY A 125 -11.25 3.58 -7.09
N ILE A 126 -11.56 2.32 -6.78
CA ILE A 126 -10.74 1.15 -7.17
C ILE A 126 -10.58 1.09 -8.69
N LEU A 127 -11.68 1.27 -9.44
CA LEU A 127 -11.67 1.20 -10.90
C LEU A 127 -10.90 2.36 -11.54
N ARG A 128 -10.99 3.58 -10.99
CA ARG A 128 -10.20 4.72 -11.44
C ARG A 128 -8.70 4.49 -11.27
N LEU A 129 -8.28 3.99 -10.11
CA LEU A 129 -6.87 3.68 -9.83
C LEU A 129 -6.37 2.52 -10.70
N ALA A 130 -7.21 1.53 -10.98
CA ALA A 130 -6.90 0.47 -11.93
C ALA A 130 -6.59 1.02 -13.32
N ALA A 131 -7.44 1.93 -13.81
CA ALA A 131 -7.33 2.51 -15.16
C ALA A 131 -6.11 3.43 -15.33
N ALA A 132 -5.50 3.91 -14.24
CA ALA A 132 -4.30 4.75 -14.29
C ALA A 132 -2.99 3.96 -14.49
N VAL A 133 -3.05 2.63 -14.40
CA VAL A 133 -1.89 1.76 -14.65
C VAL A 133 -1.83 1.41 -16.14
N ASP A 134 -0.68 1.66 -16.77
CA ASP A 134 -0.48 1.56 -18.22
C ASP A 134 -0.64 0.12 -18.73
N GLU A 135 -1.08 -0.05 -19.98
CA GLU A 135 -1.15 -1.37 -20.62
C GLU A 135 0.23 -2.08 -20.59
N GLY A 136 0.22 -3.38 -20.29
CA GLY A 136 1.44 -4.19 -20.19
C GLY A 136 2.15 -4.11 -18.83
N VAL A 137 1.84 -3.14 -17.97
CA VAL A 137 2.29 -3.12 -16.56
C VAL A 137 1.42 -4.08 -15.75
N ALA A 138 2.03 -4.99 -15.00
CA ALA A 138 1.24 -5.96 -14.22
C ALA A 138 0.50 -5.25 -13.07
N LEU A 139 -0.77 -5.57 -12.84
CA LEU A 139 -1.63 -4.97 -11.82
C LEU A 139 -2.28 -6.01 -10.92
N GLY A 140 -2.28 -5.74 -9.62
CA GLY A 140 -3.14 -6.46 -8.71
C GLY A 140 -3.69 -5.65 -7.56
N PHE A 141 -4.55 -6.31 -6.78
CA PHE A 141 -5.20 -5.72 -5.61
C PHE A 141 -4.89 -6.53 -4.35
N HIS A 142 -4.53 -5.82 -3.28
CA HIS A 142 -4.46 -6.36 -1.94
C HIS A 142 -5.69 -5.92 -1.15
N LEU A 143 -6.64 -6.84 -0.99
CA LEU A 143 -7.75 -6.63 -0.08
C LEU A 143 -7.23 -6.82 1.35
N CYS A 144 -7.60 -5.93 2.27
CA CYS A 144 -7.01 -5.89 3.61
C CYS A 144 -7.99 -5.33 4.65
N TYR A 145 -8.01 -5.90 5.85
CA TYR A 145 -8.71 -5.30 6.99
C TYR A 145 -7.77 -4.50 7.90
N GLY A 146 -6.65 -4.04 7.35
CA GLY A 146 -5.58 -3.34 8.06
C GLY A 146 -4.81 -4.25 9.04
N ASP A 147 -3.63 -3.80 9.47
CA ASP A 147 -2.84 -4.53 10.45
C ASP A 147 -2.31 -3.55 11.50
N LEU A 148 -3.08 -3.38 12.58
CA LEU A 148 -2.73 -2.57 13.75
C LEU A 148 -2.35 -3.49 14.90
N GLY A 149 -1.10 -3.97 14.86
CA GLY A 149 -0.55 -4.87 15.87
C GLY A 149 -1.10 -6.28 15.76
N HIS A 150 -1.10 -6.84 14.55
CA HIS A 150 -1.61 -8.17 14.18
C HIS A 150 -3.11 -8.34 14.41
N ARG A 151 -3.85 -7.24 14.27
CA ARG A 151 -5.30 -7.24 14.38
C ARG A 151 -5.91 -6.41 13.27
N HIS A 152 -6.97 -6.98 12.70
CA HIS A 152 -7.82 -6.29 11.77
C HIS A 152 -8.64 -5.19 12.48
N PHE A 153 -9.04 -4.17 11.74
CA PHE A 153 -10.03 -3.21 12.25
C PHE A 153 -11.42 -3.85 12.42
N VAL A 154 -11.70 -4.93 11.69
CA VAL A 154 -12.84 -5.85 11.85
C VAL A 154 -12.39 -7.26 11.51
N GLU A 155 -12.74 -8.23 12.34
CA GLU A 155 -12.55 -9.64 12.01
C GLU A 155 -13.74 -10.14 11.17
N PRO A 156 -13.58 -10.39 9.86
CA PRO A 156 -14.69 -10.74 8.99
C PRO A 156 -15.27 -12.10 9.36
N THR A 157 -16.60 -12.24 9.37
CA THR A 157 -17.24 -13.52 9.72
C THR A 157 -17.08 -14.58 8.65
N ASP A 158 -16.92 -14.19 7.39
CA ASP A 158 -16.63 -15.05 6.24
C ASP A 158 -15.92 -14.24 5.13
N THR A 159 -15.69 -14.85 3.98
CA THR A 159 -15.04 -14.20 2.83
C THR A 159 -16.01 -13.45 1.90
N ALA A 160 -17.29 -13.28 2.24
CA ALA A 160 -18.30 -12.76 1.31
C ALA A 160 -18.01 -11.33 0.85
N VAL A 161 -17.68 -10.42 1.77
CA VAL A 161 -17.36 -9.01 1.43
C VAL A 161 -16.11 -8.94 0.55
N LEU A 162 -15.10 -9.76 0.86
CA LEU A 162 -13.88 -9.87 0.04
C LEU A 162 -14.20 -10.36 -1.38
N VAL A 163 -15.07 -11.36 -1.52
CA VAL A 163 -15.50 -11.88 -2.83
C VAL A 163 -16.31 -10.83 -3.59
N GLU A 164 -17.18 -10.08 -2.90
CA GLU A 164 -17.97 -9.01 -3.51
C GLU A 164 -17.06 -7.90 -4.07
N VAL A 165 -16.09 -7.44 -3.28
CA VAL A 165 -15.13 -6.42 -3.72
C VAL A 165 -14.24 -6.97 -4.82
N GLY A 166 -13.71 -8.18 -4.67
CA GLY A 166 -12.88 -8.81 -5.69
C GLY A 166 -13.59 -8.93 -7.03
N ASN A 167 -14.80 -9.49 -7.05
CA ASN A 167 -15.59 -9.59 -8.27
C ASN A 167 -15.92 -8.22 -8.89
N ALA A 168 -16.20 -7.20 -8.06
CA ALA A 168 -16.44 -5.86 -8.57
C ALA A 168 -15.18 -5.27 -9.23
N SER A 169 -14.01 -5.44 -8.63
CA SER A 169 -12.72 -5.00 -9.19
C SER A 169 -12.43 -5.71 -10.51
N LEU A 170 -12.59 -7.04 -10.57
CA LEU A 170 -12.29 -7.82 -11.77
C LEU A 170 -13.26 -7.54 -12.92
N LYS A 171 -14.57 -7.39 -12.64
CA LYS A 171 -15.58 -7.12 -13.67
C LYS A 171 -15.58 -5.67 -14.14
N GLY A 172 -15.25 -4.74 -13.25
CA GLY A 172 -15.29 -3.30 -13.54
C GLY A 172 -14.03 -2.76 -14.19
N ALA A 173 -12.88 -3.42 -14.03
CA ALA A 173 -11.63 -2.96 -14.61
C ALA A 173 -11.70 -3.00 -16.15
N THR A 174 -11.22 -1.93 -16.79
CA THR A 174 -11.14 -1.82 -18.26
C THR A 174 -9.89 -2.48 -18.86
N ARG A 175 -9.05 -3.06 -18.00
CA ARG A 175 -7.79 -3.73 -18.32
C ARG A 175 -7.67 -5.03 -17.52
N PRO A 176 -6.79 -5.97 -17.92
CA PRO A 176 -6.53 -7.17 -17.13
C PRO A 176 -6.05 -6.83 -15.72
N VAL A 177 -6.52 -7.61 -14.75
CA VAL A 177 -6.00 -7.65 -13.38
C VAL A 177 -5.24 -8.96 -13.25
N ASP A 178 -3.94 -8.87 -13.06
CA ASP A 178 -3.02 -10.01 -13.04
C ASP A 178 -3.13 -10.81 -11.73
N TRP A 179 -3.34 -10.15 -10.59
CA TRP A 179 -3.60 -10.85 -9.33
C TRP A 179 -4.59 -10.17 -8.39
N ILE A 180 -5.21 -10.97 -7.53
CA ILE A 180 -5.92 -10.49 -6.34
C ILE A 180 -5.49 -11.27 -5.12
N HIS A 181 -5.27 -10.55 -4.02
CA HIS A 181 -4.89 -11.08 -2.73
C HIS A 181 -5.97 -10.83 -1.69
N LEU A 182 -6.34 -11.89 -0.95
CA LEU A 182 -7.30 -11.85 0.16
C LEU A 182 -6.62 -12.23 1.48
N PRO A 183 -6.85 -11.47 2.58
CA PRO A 183 -6.26 -11.75 3.88
C PRO A 183 -7.03 -12.88 4.58
N VAL A 184 -6.33 -13.69 5.38
CA VAL A 184 -6.98 -14.71 6.22
C VAL A 184 -6.38 -14.69 7.62
N SER A 185 -7.26 -14.36 8.58
CA SER A 185 -6.91 -14.33 10.01
C SER A 185 -6.39 -15.67 10.48
N LYS A 186 -5.35 -15.63 11.33
CA LYS A 186 -4.74 -16.82 11.95
C LYS A 186 -5.79 -17.70 12.65
N SER A 187 -6.88 -17.12 13.16
CA SER A 187 -7.93 -17.87 13.84
C SER A 187 -8.87 -18.67 12.91
N ARG A 188 -8.82 -18.45 11.59
CA ARG A 188 -9.82 -18.95 10.63
C ARG A 188 -9.33 -20.14 9.84
N ALA A 189 -9.60 -21.33 10.37
CA ALA A 189 -9.44 -22.61 9.67
C ALA A 189 -10.79 -23.33 9.43
N ASP A 190 -11.91 -22.67 9.77
CA ASP A 190 -13.24 -23.24 9.60
C ASP A 190 -13.69 -23.19 8.13
N VAL A 191 -14.22 -24.32 7.64
CA VAL A 191 -14.69 -24.48 6.25
C VAL A 191 -15.79 -23.45 5.89
N ALA A 192 -16.63 -23.06 6.84
CA ALA A 192 -17.71 -22.10 6.60
C ALA A 192 -17.20 -20.71 6.20
N TYR A 193 -16.09 -20.25 6.80
CA TYR A 193 -15.43 -18.98 6.44
C TYR A 193 -15.10 -18.87 4.95
N PHE A 194 -14.64 -19.97 4.35
CA PHE A 194 -14.19 -20.02 2.96
C PHE A 194 -15.30 -20.33 1.95
N ALA A 195 -16.50 -20.72 2.41
CA ALA A 195 -17.59 -21.11 1.52
C ALA A 195 -17.97 -20.05 0.46
N PRO A 196 -17.94 -18.73 0.76
CA PRO A 196 -18.19 -17.70 -0.24
C PRO A 196 -17.19 -17.68 -1.40
N LEU A 197 -15.97 -18.21 -1.25
CA LEU A 197 -14.97 -18.25 -2.32
C LEU A 197 -15.46 -18.99 -3.59
N LYS A 198 -16.47 -19.87 -3.47
CA LYS A 198 -17.12 -20.50 -4.64
C LYS A 198 -17.69 -19.49 -5.64
N GLN A 199 -17.98 -18.27 -5.19
CA GLN A 199 -18.55 -17.21 -6.01
C GLN A 199 -17.48 -16.29 -6.60
N LEU A 200 -16.19 -16.53 -6.34
CA LEU A 200 -15.11 -15.70 -6.87
C LEU A 200 -14.89 -16.02 -8.36
N GLU A 201 -15.07 -15.01 -9.21
CA GLU A 201 -14.99 -15.13 -10.66
C GLU A 201 -13.62 -14.65 -11.16
N LEU A 202 -12.61 -15.52 -11.05
CA LEU A 202 -11.20 -15.17 -11.31
C LEU A 202 -10.85 -15.01 -12.79
N GLY A 203 -11.51 -15.72 -13.71
CA GLY A 203 -11.10 -15.74 -15.11
C GLY A 203 -9.65 -16.20 -15.27
N THR A 204 -8.78 -15.32 -15.75
CA THR A 204 -7.32 -15.55 -15.87
C THR A 204 -6.50 -14.93 -14.75
N THR A 205 -7.13 -14.22 -13.81
CA THR A 205 -6.47 -13.54 -12.69
C THR A 205 -5.89 -14.57 -11.71
N GLU A 206 -4.65 -14.36 -11.28
CA GLU A 206 -4.03 -15.16 -10.24
C GLU A 206 -4.62 -14.82 -8.87
N PHE A 207 -4.88 -15.84 -8.07
CA PHE A 207 -5.48 -15.67 -6.76
C PHE A 207 -4.49 -16.02 -5.65
N TYR A 208 -4.36 -15.16 -4.65
CA TYR A 208 -3.49 -15.36 -3.50
C TYR A 208 -4.26 -15.29 -2.19
N LEU A 209 -3.95 -16.21 -1.28
CA LEU A 209 -4.52 -16.24 0.07
C LEU A 209 -3.43 -16.00 1.12
N GLY A 210 -3.76 -15.11 2.05
CA GLY A 210 -2.91 -14.64 3.13
C GLY A 210 -2.84 -15.60 4.32
N TYR A 211 -1.94 -16.59 4.37
CA TYR A 211 -1.90 -17.61 5.44
C TYR A 211 -0.65 -17.73 6.31
N PRO A 212 0.59 -17.63 5.78
CA PRO A 212 1.76 -17.97 6.57
C PRO A 212 1.91 -16.98 7.72
N HIS A 213 1.62 -17.48 8.92
CA HIS A 213 1.84 -16.79 10.18
C HIS A 213 3.13 -17.31 10.84
N PRO A 214 3.81 -16.51 11.69
CA PRO A 214 4.97 -16.99 12.41
C PRO A 214 4.64 -18.26 13.21
N GLU A 215 5.50 -19.26 13.05
CA GLU A 215 5.46 -20.56 13.76
C GLU A 215 4.16 -21.35 13.55
N ASP A 216 3.46 -21.15 12.43
CA ASP A 216 2.12 -21.68 12.20
C ASP A 216 2.01 -22.58 10.96
N GLU A 217 2.94 -23.54 10.81
CA GLU A 217 2.90 -24.46 9.67
C GLU A 217 1.63 -25.32 9.64
N GLU A 218 1.28 -25.94 10.77
CA GLU A 218 0.11 -26.82 10.88
C GLU A 218 -1.18 -26.06 10.57
N GLY A 219 -1.39 -24.91 11.22
CA GLY A 219 -2.54 -24.05 10.94
C GLY A 219 -2.57 -23.61 9.48
N THR A 220 -1.42 -23.27 8.90
CA THR A 220 -1.34 -22.89 7.47
C THR A 220 -1.84 -24.02 6.58
N ARG A 221 -1.45 -25.28 6.85
CA ARG A 221 -1.93 -26.45 6.10
C ARG A 221 -3.43 -26.67 6.26
N GLU A 222 -3.98 -26.44 7.46
CA GLU A 222 -5.41 -26.53 7.71
C GLU A 222 -6.20 -25.50 6.90
N ARG A 223 -5.73 -24.26 6.86
CA ARG A 223 -6.37 -23.17 6.09
C ARG A 223 -6.30 -23.41 4.58
N VAL A 224 -5.15 -23.86 4.08
CA VAL A 224 -4.99 -24.27 2.67
C VAL A 224 -5.99 -25.37 2.31
N LYS A 225 -6.12 -26.40 3.17
CA LYS A 225 -7.06 -27.49 2.96
C LYS A 225 -8.50 -27.00 2.94
N ALA A 226 -8.89 -26.17 3.89
CA ALA A 226 -10.25 -25.63 3.99
C ALA A 226 -10.63 -24.79 2.77
N ALA A 227 -9.75 -23.92 2.29
CA ALA A 227 -10.02 -23.11 1.10
C ALA A 227 -10.02 -23.92 -0.20
N SER A 228 -9.19 -24.97 -0.29
CA SER A 228 -9.13 -25.85 -1.47
C SER A 228 -10.44 -26.61 -1.74
N GLU A 229 -11.39 -26.63 -0.80
CA GLU A 229 -12.74 -27.15 -1.04
C GLU A 229 -13.61 -26.22 -1.91
N PHE A 230 -13.19 -24.96 -2.07
CA PHE A 230 -14.01 -23.89 -2.66
C PHE A 230 -13.36 -23.19 -3.85
N VAL A 231 -12.03 -23.14 -3.88
CA VAL A 231 -11.25 -22.54 -4.95
C VAL A 231 -10.22 -23.54 -5.47
N GLY A 232 -9.87 -23.44 -6.75
CA GLY A 232 -8.86 -24.30 -7.38
C GLY A 232 -7.44 -23.93 -6.96
N THR A 233 -6.54 -23.77 -7.92
CA THR A 233 -5.16 -23.37 -7.63
C THR A 233 -5.11 -21.91 -7.15
N PHE A 234 -4.40 -21.67 -6.05
CA PHE A 234 -4.11 -20.33 -5.54
C PHE A 234 -2.66 -20.27 -5.02
N GLY A 235 -2.09 -19.07 -5.05
CA GLY A 235 -0.80 -18.75 -4.47
C GLY A 235 -0.90 -18.44 -2.98
N LEU A 236 0.26 -18.42 -2.33
CA LEU A 236 0.40 -18.10 -0.92
C LEU A 236 1.12 -16.77 -0.75
N ALA A 237 0.57 -15.93 0.12
CA ALA A 237 1.18 -14.70 0.57
C ALA A 237 0.91 -14.54 2.07
N THR A 238 1.59 -13.60 2.74
CA THR A 238 1.28 -13.24 4.12
C THR A 238 -0.04 -12.49 4.19
N GLU A 239 -0.72 -12.55 5.33
CA GLU A 239 -2.03 -11.89 5.52
C GLU A 239 -2.02 -10.40 5.15
N CYS A 240 -0.95 -9.68 5.51
CA CYS A 240 -0.71 -8.28 5.20
C CYS A 240 0.80 -8.06 5.03
N GLY A 241 1.23 -6.81 4.80
CA GLY A 241 2.64 -6.42 4.75
C GLY A 241 3.38 -6.65 6.08
N LEU A 242 4.67 -6.97 5.97
CA LEU A 242 5.54 -7.38 7.09
C LEU A 242 6.27 -6.21 7.79
N GLY A 243 5.80 -4.97 7.61
CA GLY A 243 6.49 -3.77 8.13
C GLY A 243 6.60 -3.69 9.66
N ARG A 244 5.87 -4.55 10.38
CA ARG A 244 5.87 -4.65 11.86
C ARG A 244 6.48 -5.96 12.38
N SER A 245 6.89 -6.86 11.48
CA SER A 245 7.44 -8.16 11.86
C SER A 245 8.93 -8.05 12.19
N SER A 246 9.36 -8.78 13.21
CA SER A 246 10.77 -9.00 13.51
C SER A 246 11.44 -9.90 12.47
N GLN A 247 12.79 -9.88 12.43
CA GLN A 247 13.55 -10.78 11.57
C GLN A 247 13.23 -12.26 11.85
N ALA A 248 13.06 -12.64 13.11
CA ALA A 248 12.74 -14.01 13.48
C ALA A 248 11.36 -14.45 12.96
N GLU A 249 10.38 -13.54 12.99
CA GLU A 249 9.04 -13.78 12.42
C GLU A 249 9.11 -13.93 10.90
N LEU A 250 9.84 -13.05 10.22
CA LEU A 250 10.07 -13.15 8.77
C LEU A 250 10.71 -14.49 8.40
N ASP A 251 11.79 -14.89 9.10
CA ASP A 251 12.46 -16.17 8.85
C ASP A 251 11.51 -17.37 9.06
N SER A 252 10.64 -17.28 10.07
CA SER A 252 9.63 -18.30 10.36
C SER A 252 8.58 -18.39 9.25
N ILE A 253 8.03 -17.25 8.83
CA ILE A 253 7.07 -17.13 7.73
C ILE A 253 7.62 -17.72 6.44
N LEU A 254 8.86 -17.39 6.08
CA LEU A 254 9.50 -17.90 4.87
C LEU A 254 9.70 -19.42 4.92
N ARG A 255 10.05 -19.98 6.10
CA ARG A 255 10.12 -21.43 6.29
C ARG A 255 8.76 -22.11 6.13
N VAL A 256 7.72 -21.55 6.74
CA VAL A 256 6.35 -22.05 6.63
C VAL A 256 5.89 -22.01 5.17
N ALA A 257 6.01 -20.85 4.51
CA ALA A 257 5.63 -20.70 3.11
C ALA A 257 6.31 -21.76 2.24
N LYS A 258 7.63 -21.93 2.37
CA LYS A 258 8.40 -22.95 1.64
C LYS A 258 7.91 -24.38 1.91
N SER A 259 7.49 -24.71 3.14
CA SER A 259 7.07 -26.07 3.48
C SER A 259 5.65 -26.41 3.01
N VAL A 260 4.82 -25.40 2.76
CA VAL A 260 3.42 -25.57 2.33
C VAL A 260 3.20 -25.32 0.83
N THR A 261 4.10 -24.61 0.14
CA THR A 261 4.04 -24.38 -1.31
C THR A 261 4.69 -25.50 -2.13
N GLY A 262 4.12 -25.81 -3.29
CA GLY A 262 4.76 -26.61 -4.34
C GLY A 262 5.01 -25.77 -5.61
N PRO A 263 5.74 -26.31 -6.60
CA PRO A 263 5.88 -25.65 -7.90
C PRO A 263 4.50 -25.45 -8.56
N LYS A 264 4.33 -24.34 -9.27
CA LYS A 264 3.15 -24.08 -10.10
C LYS A 264 3.14 -25.12 -11.22
N ILE A 265 2.11 -25.97 -11.25
CA ILE A 265 1.92 -27.05 -12.24
C ILE A 265 1.22 -26.47 -13.47
#